data_AF-A0A382YU54-F1
#
_entry.id   AF-A0A382YU54-F1
#
_cell.length_a   1.000
_cell.length_b   1.000
_cell.length_c   1.000
_cell.angle_alpha   90.00
_cell.angle_beta   90.00
_cell.angle_gamma   90.00
#
_symmetry.space_group_name_H-M   'P 1'
#
loop_
_entity.id
_entity.type
_entity.pdbx_description
1 polymer ?
#
loop_
_entity_poly.entity_id
_entity_poly.type
_entity_poly.pdbx_seq_one_letter_code
_entity_poly.pdbx_strand_id
1 'polypeptide(L)'
;MTGVECVAAFKGHEIRVFSTWTQEAKLYIDGICEDKSTQRVSTTKKRILNASLRDGEETHAVEVYAKALLSVRLQIRVDGRQVAGEVF
;
A
#
# COMPACT_ATOMS: atom_id res chain seq x y z
N MET A 1 -9.21 -6.27 15.89
CA MET A 1 -8.32 -5.11 15.61
C MET A 1 -8.99 -4.25 14.56
N THR A 2 -9.24 -2.98 14.85
CA THR A 2 -9.77 -2.02 13.87
C THR A 2 -8.62 -1.51 12.99
N GLY A 3 -8.67 -1.79 11.69
CA GLY A 3 -7.69 -1.36 10.70
C GLY A 3 -8.38 -1.02 9.39
N VAL A 4 -7.64 -0.37 8.50
CA VAL A 4 -8.06 -0.14 7.11
C VAL A 4 -7.27 -1.06 6.20
N GLU A 5 -7.96 -1.57 5.19
CA GLU A 5 -7.41 -2.49 4.21
C GLU A 5 -7.65 -1.93 2.81
N CYS A 6 -6.68 -2.15 1.93
CA CYS A 6 -6.79 -1.81 0.52
C CYS A 6 -6.19 -2.97 -0.30
N VAL A 7 -6.95 -3.46 -1.27
CA VAL A 7 -6.55 -4.59 -2.12
C VAL A 7 -6.64 -4.18 -3.58
N ALA A 8 -5.67 -4.62 -4.38
CA ALA A 8 -5.64 -4.46 -5.82
C ALA A 8 -5.24 -5.78 -6.49
N ALA A 9 -5.80 -6.04 -7.67
CA ALA A 9 -5.25 -7.05 -8.58
C ALA A 9 -4.43 -6.34 -9.67
N PHE A 10 -3.20 -6.79 -9.91
CA PHE A 10 -2.35 -6.28 -10.98
C PHE A 10 -1.70 -7.44 -11.72
N LYS A 11 -2.06 -7.61 -13.00
CA LYS A 11 -1.53 -8.69 -13.86
C LYS A 11 -1.59 -10.10 -13.25
N GLY A 12 -2.65 -10.38 -12.50
CA GLY A 12 -2.83 -11.69 -11.84
C GLY A 12 -2.22 -11.80 -10.44
N HIS A 13 -1.44 -10.81 -10.00
CA HIS A 13 -0.94 -10.73 -8.63
C HIS A 13 -1.91 -10.00 -7.71
N GLU A 14 -2.02 -10.47 -6.47
CA GLU A 14 -2.73 -9.77 -5.41
C GLU A 14 -1.76 -8.81 -4.70
N ILE A 15 -2.11 -7.53 -4.66
CA ILE A 15 -1.43 -6.53 -3.83
C ILE A 15 -2.37 -6.15 -2.70
N ARG A 16 -1.99 -6.47 -1.47
CA ARG A 16 -2.79 -6.23 -0.28
C ARG A 16 -2.03 -5.34 0.69
N VAL A 17 -2.69 -4.27 1.13
CA VAL A 17 -2.18 -3.36 2.15
C VAL A 17 -3.11 -3.40 3.34
N PHE A 18 -2.53 -3.58 4.52
CA PHE A 18 -3.25 -3.46 5.77
C PHE A 18 -2.56 -2.42 6.65
N SER A 19 -3.34 -1.51 7.23
CA SER A 19 -2.85 -0.54 8.20
C SER A 19 -3.75 -0.45 9.43
N THR A 20 -3.13 -0.43 10.60
CA THR A 20 -3.80 -0.20 11.88
C THR A 20 -3.71 1.27 12.27
N TRP A 21 -4.70 1.74 13.03
CA TRP A 21 -4.66 3.06 13.66
C TRP A 21 -3.46 3.22 14.62
N THR A 22 -2.99 2.11 15.19
CA THR A 22 -1.82 2.02 16.07
C THR A 22 -0.48 2.07 15.34
N GLN A 23 -0.47 2.52 14.07
CA GLN A 23 0.72 2.91 13.29
C GLN A 23 1.47 1.78 12.61
N GLU A 24 0.94 0.56 12.59
CA GLU A 24 1.54 -0.53 11.80
C GLU A 24 0.88 -0.60 10.43
N ALA A 25 1.68 -0.53 9.36
CA ALA A 25 1.25 -0.78 7.99
C ALA A 25 2.09 -1.90 7.38
N LYS A 26 1.46 -2.78 6.60
CA LYS A 26 2.10 -3.90 5.92
C LYS A 26 1.64 -3.98 4.48
N LEU A 27 2.59 -4.27 3.60
CA LEU A 27 2.37 -4.51 2.18
C LEU A 27 2.62 -6.00 1.92
N TYR A 28 1.63 -6.64 1.32
CA TYR A 28 1.69 -8.02 0.90
C TYR A 28 1.55 -8.12 -0.62
N ILE A 29 2.34 -8.99 -1.24
CA ILE A 29 2.20 -9.39 -2.65
C ILE A 29 2.04 -10.91 -2.66
N ASP A 30 0.92 -11.39 -3.22
CA ASP A 30 0.55 -12.82 -3.25
C ASP A 30 0.62 -13.49 -1.86
N GLY A 31 0.23 -12.75 -0.82
CA GLY A 31 0.26 -13.18 0.57
C GLY A 31 1.62 -13.10 1.27
N ILE A 32 2.70 -12.77 0.55
CA ILE A 32 4.05 -12.59 1.11
C ILE A 32 4.19 -11.14 1.61
N CYS A 33 4.60 -10.96 2.86
CA CYS A 33 4.84 -9.62 3.42
C CYS A 33 6.16 -9.05 2.89
N GLU A 34 6.08 -8.12 1.96
CA GLU A 34 7.24 -7.53 1.28
C GLU A 34 7.79 -6.30 2.02
N ASP A 35 6.92 -5.53 2.69
CA ASP A 35 7.33 -4.34 3.43
C ASP A 35 6.45 -4.10 4.66
N LYS A 36 7.05 -3.48 5.68
CA LYS A 36 6.37 -3.10 6.92
C LYS A 36 6.88 -1.75 7.41
N SER A 37 5.96 -0.94 7.93
CA SER A 37 6.29 0.37 8.44
C SER A 37 5.56 0.63 9.75
N THR A 38 6.28 1.23 10.69
CA THR A 38 5.73 1.79 11.94
C THR A 38 5.61 3.31 11.86
N GLN A 39 5.78 3.90 10.67
CA GLN A 39 5.70 5.35 10.52
C GLN A 39 4.28 5.85 10.75
N ARG A 40 4.19 6.94 11.52
CA ARG A 40 2.94 7.70 11.64
C ARG A 40 2.54 8.25 10.29
N VAL A 41 1.29 7.99 9.92
CA VAL A 41 0.58 8.66 8.83
C VAL A 41 0.43 10.14 9.16
N SER A 42 0.82 11.00 8.22
CA SER A 42 0.70 12.46 8.34
C SER A 42 -0.52 12.98 7.59
N THR A 43 -0.86 14.25 7.83
CA THR A 43 -1.87 14.98 7.06
C THR A 43 -1.43 15.28 5.63
N THR A 44 -0.13 15.13 5.34
CA THR A 44 0.45 15.21 4.01
C THR A 44 0.54 13.82 3.37
N LYS A 45 0.44 13.76 2.03
CA LYS A 45 0.64 12.52 1.29
C LYS A 45 2.08 12.05 1.48
N LYS A 46 2.26 10.83 1.98
CA LYS A 46 3.57 10.21 2.16
C LYS A 46 3.57 8.78 1.65
N ARG A 47 4.63 8.38 0.96
CA ARG A 47 4.89 6.97 0.66
C ARG A 47 5.30 6.29 1.96
N ILE A 48 4.52 5.31 2.40
CA ILE A 48 4.73 4.63 3.69
C ILE A 48 5.26 3.21 3.53
N LEU A 49 5.03 2.59 2.36
CA LEU A 49 5.53 1.25 2.01
C LEU A 49 5.91 1.21 0.54
N ASN A 50 6.83 0.31 0.18
CA ASN A 50 7.17 0.03 -1.20
C ASN A 50 7.71 -1.41 -1.35
N ALA A 51 7.49 -2.00 -2.53
CA ALA A 51 8.06 -3.29 -2.90
C ALA A 51 8.25 -3.37 -4.41
N SER A 52 9.03 -4.35 -4.85
CA SER A 52 9.15 -4.71 -6.27
C SER A 52 8.27 -5.93 -6.55
N LEU A 53 7.37 -5.81 -7.51
CA LEU A 53 6.56 -6.92 -8.00
C LEU A 53 7.19 -7.47 -9.28
N ARG A 54 7.52 -8.76 -9.30
CA ARG A 54 8.07 -9.43 -10.48
C ARG A 54 6.96 -10.16 -11.23
N ASP A 55 6.76 -9.79 -12.49
CA ASP A 55 5.81 -10.40 -13.42
C ASP A 55 6.58 -10.90 -14.65
N GLY A 56 6.98 -12.18 -14.61
CA GLY A 56 7.87 -12.77 -15.63
C GLY A 56 9.23 -12.08 -15.70
N GLU A 57 9.49 -11.40 -16.82
CA GLU A 57 10.71 -10.59 -17.07
C GLU A 57 10.55 -9.12 -16.65
N GLU A 58 9.32 -8.66 -16.41
CA GLU A 58 9.05 -7.30 -15.99
C GLU A 58 9.15 -7.17 -14.46
N THR A 59 9.60 -6.00 -14.01
CA THR A 59 9.59 -5.63 -12.59
C THR A 59 8.87 -4.31 -12.45
N HIS A 60 7.87 -4.28 -11.58
CA HIS A 60 7.02 -3.14 -11.33
C HIS A 60 7.25 -2.59 -9.93
N ALA A 61 7.31 -1.27 -9.79
CA ALA A 61 7.42 -0.63 -8.49
C ALA A 61 6.03 -0.51 -7.87
N VAL A 62 5.80 -1.20 -6.76
CA VAL A 62 4.59 -1.07 -5.95
C VAL A 62 4.85 -0.04 -4.85
N GLU A 63 4.03 1.00 -4.79
CA GLU A 63 4.15 2.07 -3.82
C GLU A 63 2.83 2.28 -3.09
N VAL A 64 2.90 2.37 -1.77
CA VAL A 64 1.73 2.63 -0.93
C VAL A 64 1.85 4.00 -0.31
N TYR A 65 0.83 4.81 -0.55
CA TYR A 65 0.68 6.12 0.05
C TYR A 65 -0.41 6.11 1.08
N ALA A 66 -0.20 6.89 2.14
CA ALA A 66 -1.21 7.09 3.15
C ALA A 66 -1.31 8.56 3.54
N LYS A 67 -2.52 8.93 3.97
CA LYS A 67 -2.86 10.27 4.45
C LYS A 67 -3.86 10.12 5.59
N ALA A 68 -3.63 10.79 6.71
CA ALA A 68 -4.53 10.80 7.86
C ALA A 68 -4.97 12.22 8.18
N LEU A 69 -6.28 12.48 8.11
CA LEU A 69 -6.88 13.76 8.50
C LEU A 69 -8.02 13.53 9.51
N LEU A 70 -9.09 12.88 9.06
CA LEU A 70 -10.19 12.38 9.91
C LEU A 70 -10.22 10.85 9.96
N SER A 71 -9.77 10.22 8.88
CA SER A 71 -9.56 8.78 8.75
C SER A 71 -8.24 8.49 8.02
N VAL A 72 -7.71 7.29 8.20
CA VAL A 72 -6.58 6.79 7.41
C VAL A 72 -7.08 6.41 6.02
N ARG A 73 -6.54 7.06 5.00
CA ARG A 73 -6.80 6.75 3.59
C ARG A 73 -5.54 6.14 3.00
N LEU A 74 -5.71 5.03 2.27
CA LEU A 74 -4.64 4.30 1.59
C LEU A 74 -4.79 4.47 0.08
N GLN A 75 -3.67 4.48 -0.64
CA GLN A 75 -3.61 4.51 -2.10
C GLN A 75 -2.47 3.58 -2.54
N ILE A 76 -2.78 2.65 -3.44
CA ILE A 76 -1.79 1.74 -4.05
C ILE A 76 -1.47 2.26 -5.44
N ARG A 77 -0.18 2.37 -5.74
CA ARG A 77 0.33 2.71 -7.07
C ARG A 77 1.26 1.63 -7.57
N VAL A 78 1.19 1.36 -8.87
CA VAL A 78 2.13 0.52 -9.60
C VAL A 78 2.73 1.38 -10.71
N ASP A 79 4.06 1.48 -10.74
CA ASP A 79 4.80 2.35 -11.67
C ASP A 79 4.27 3.79 -11.69
N GLY A 80 3.96 4.32 -10.50
CA GLY A 80 3.42 5.67 -10.30
C GLY A 80 1.94 5.85 -10.64
N ARG A 81 1.28 4.86 -11.25
CA ARG A 81 -0.15 4.88 -11.59
C ARG A 81 -0.99 4.29 -10.47
N GLN A 82 -2.05 4.97 -10.07
CA GLN A 82 -2.96 4.46 -9.05
C GLN A 82 -3.73 3.23 -9.58
N VAL A 83 -3.73 2.16 -8.80
CA VAL A 83 -4.47 0.92 -9.10
C VAL A 83 -5.58 0.63 -8.10
N ALA A 84 -5.49 1.16 -6.86
CA ALA A 84 -6.54 1.03 -5.85
C ALA A 84 -6.46 2.11 -4.76
N GLY A 85 -7.52 2.17 -3.95
CA GLY A 85 -7.64 3.08 -2.82
C GLY A 85 -8.14 4.47 -3.21
N GLU A 86 -7.93 5.42 -2.32
CA GLU A 86 -8.49 6.76 -2.39
C GLU A 86 -7.67 7.71 -3.29
N VAL A 87 -8.33 8.71 -3.87
CA VAL A 87 -7.68 9.76 -4.66
C VAL A 87 -7.33 10.95 -3.75
N PHE A 88 -6.02 11.25 -3.63
CA PHE A 88 -5.47 12.38 -2.87
C PHE A 88 -4.01 12.70 -3.27
#